data_AF-T0Q5H7-F1
#
_entry.id   AF-T0Q5H7-F1
#
_cell.length_a   1.000
_cell.length_b   1.000
_cell.length_c   1.000
_cell.angle_alpha   90.00
_cell.angle_beta   90.00
_cell.angle_gamma   90.00
#
_symmetry.space_group_name_H-M   'P 1'
#
loop_
_entity.id
_entity.type
_entity.pdbx_description
1 polymer ?
#
loop_
_entity_poly.entity_id
_entity_poly.type
_entity_poly.pdbx_seq_one_letter_code
_entity_poly.pdbx_strand_id
1 'polypeptide(L)'
;MRRFLLVRFQPVSYQLKRYFVLTQNVLSYEECDRNGRPLDRVDIPVSSINAVRLGGASHARLDTRASAIDVITAHNGTLQLRPELATDWGAWAQALCSVVPSRCVDPALRDRFQLPDVDHVDVSLLLLADDTVGDAVDTIVHAYHSRLNAPLRTDCDMSNYVLCMTDNDVSLANRQRLLCTYEHVRYCMASLQPLRVTVTLATDYVLARDETFVDPYDASIYTSCQ
;
A
#
# COMPACT_ATOMS: atom_id res chain seq x y z
N MET A 1 7.16 -20.44 -6.62
CA MET A 1 6.69 -21.73 -6.05
C MET A 1 5.53 -22.24 -6.90
N ARG A 2 5.49 -23.52 -7.30
CA ARG A 2 4.37 -24.10 -8.08
C ARG A 2 3.60 -25.09 -7.22
N ARG A 3 2.30 -24.88 -7.03
CA ARG A 3 1.41 -25.79 -6.30
C ARG A 3 0.00 -25.71 -6.86
N PHE A 4 -0.80 -26.74 -6.56
CA PHE A 4 -2.21 -26.77 -6.93
C PHE A 4 -3.05 -25.96 -5.96
N LEU A 5 -3.96 -25.15 -6.51
CA LEU A 5 -5.04 -24.53 -5.77
C LEU A 5 -6.36 -24.83 -6.49
N LEU A 6 -7.40 -25.08 -5.72
CA LEU A 6 -8.78 -25.03 -6.16
C LEU A 6 -9.21 -23.57 -6.21
N VAL A 7 -9.78 -23.16 -7.33
CA VAL A 7 -10.24 -21.79 -7.56
C VAL A 7 -11.74 -21.79 -7.64
N ARG A 8 -12.34 -20.82 -6.96
CA ARG A 8 -13.73 -20.47 -7.16
C ARG A 8 -13.82 -18.99 -7.54
N PHE A 9 -14.41 -18.73 -8.71
CA PHE A 9 -14.79 -17.39 -9.14
C PHE A 9 -16.22 -17.11 -8.68
N GLN A 10 -16.48 -15.94 -8.10
CA GLN A 10 -17.85 -15.44 -7.94
C GLN A 10 -18.14 -14.50 -9.12
N PRO A 11 -18.87 -14.97 -10.15
CA PRO A 11 -20.34 -15.02 -10.12
C PRO A 11 -20.96 -16.35 -10.59
N VAL A 12 -20.15 -17.38 -10.89
CA VAL A 12 -20.65 -18.69 -11.37
C VAL A 12 -19.96 -19.80 -10.57
N SER A 13 -20.74 -20.58 -9.81
CA SER A 13 -20.28 -21.51 -8.77
C SER A 13 -19.58 -22.78 -9.30
N TYR A 14 -18.51 -22.64 -10.06
CA TYR A 14 -17.65 -23.77 -10.43
C TYR A 14 -16.35 -23.75 -9.62
N GLN A 15 -16.01 -24.90 -9.05
CA GLN A 15 -14.70 -25.15 -8.43
C GLN A 15 -13.82 -25.86 -9.46
N LEU A 16 -12.69 -25.25 -9.81
CA LEU A 16 -11.76 -25.82 -10.79
C LEU A 16 -10.38 -25.98 -10.15
N LYS A 17 -9.75 -27.14 -10.36
CA LYS A 17 -8.37 -27.39 -9.92
C LYS A 17 -7.42 -26.75 -10.92
N ARG A 18 -6.55 -25.86 -10.44
CA ARG A 18 -5.62 -25.09 -11.26
C ARG A 18 -4.22 -25.12 -10.66
N TYR A 19 -3.21 -25.04 -11.51
CA TYR A 19 -1.85 -24.76 -11.07
C TYR A 19 -1.65 -23.26 -10.99
N PHE A 20 -1.13 -22.81 -9.86
CA PHE A 20 -0.73 -21.42 -9.69
C PHE A 20 0.77 -21.28 -9.59
N VAL A 21 1.25 -20.18 -10.17
CA VAL A 21 2.60 -19.71 -9.99
C VAL A 21 2.53 -18.28 -9.50
N LEU A 22 3.00 -18.09 -8.26
CA LEU A 22 3.22 -16.77 -7.69
C LEU A 22 4.68 -16.37 -7.86
N THR A 23 4.87 -15.16 -8.39
CA THR A 23 6.13 -14.43 -8.49
C THR A 23 6.00 -13.11 -7.74
N GLN A 24 7.06 -12.31 -7.67
CA GLN A 24 7.02 -11.01 -6.99
C GLN A 24 5.97 -10.05 -7.58
N ASN A 25 5.71 -10.13 -8.89
CA ASN A 25 4.88 -9.14 -9.59
C ASN A 25 3.60 -9.71 -10.19
N VAL A 26 3.48 -11.04 -10.28
CA VAL A 26 2.37 -11.70 -10.98
C VAL A 26 1.93 -12.97 -10.26
N LEU A 27 0.62 -13.13 -10.07
CA LEU A 27 -0.04 -14.40 -9.78
C LEU A 27 -0.62 -14.94 -11.09
N SER A 28 -0.17 -16.13 -11.50
CA SER A 28 -0.55 -16.70 -12.80
C SER A 28 -1.17 -18.08 -12.66
N TYR A 29 -2.11 -18.40 -13.55
CA TYR A 29 -2.69 -19.75 -13.69
C TYR A 29 -3.04 -20.05 -15.14
N GLU A 30 -3.11 -21.34 -15.47
CA GLU A 30 -3.58 -21.81 -16.78
C GLU A 30 -5.08 -22.06 -16.75
N GLU A 31 -5.82 -21.40 -17.63
CA GLU A 31 -7.19 -21.79 -17.96
C GLU A 31 -7.17 -23.08 -18.77
N CYS A 32 -8.15 -23.94 -18.49
CA CYS A 32 -8.34 -25.19 -19.21
C CYS A 32 -9.82 -25.35 -19.50
N ASP A 33 -10.10 -25.99 -20.63
CA ASP A 33 -11.45 -26.37 -21.04
C ASP A 33 -12.05 -27.45 -20.13
N ARG A 34 -13.29 -27.86 -20.43
CA ARG A 34 -13.99 -28.93 -19.69
C ARG A 34 -13.29 -30.29 -19.77
N ASN A 35 -12.38 -30.47 -20.73
CA ASN A 35 -11.62 -31.69 -20.95
C ASN A 35 -10.19 -31.60 -20.35
N GLY A 36 -9.88 -30.52 -19.63
CA GLY A 36 -8.58 -30.30 -19.00
C GLY A 36 -7.47 -29.84 -19.96
N ARG A 37 -7.80 -29.45 -21.20
CA ARG A 37 -6.81 -28.92 -22.15
C ARG A 37 -6.55 -27.44 -21.87
N PRO A 38 -5.29 -26.98 -21.83
CA PRO A 38 -4.98 -25.57 -21.61
C PRO A 38 -5.58 -24.72 -22.73
N LEU A 39 -6.32 -23.68 -22.35
CA LEU A 39 -6.94 -22.70 -23.22
C LEU A 39 -6.05 -21.46 -23.34
N ASP A 40 -5.75 -20.86 -22.20
CA ASP A 40 -4.99 -19.62 -22.13
C ASP A 40 -4.28 -19.51 -20.77
N ARG A 41 -3.31 -18.61 -20.68
CA ARG A 41 -2.64 -18.27 -19.44
C ARG A 41 -3.16 -16.93 -18.94
N VAL A 42 -3.67 -16.92 -17.71
CA VAL A 42 -4.10 -15.71 -17.04
C VAL A 42 -3.01 -15.25 -16.09
N ASP A 43 -2.53 -14.04 -16.33
CA ASP A 43 -1.57 -13.35 -15.49
C ASP A 43 -2.30 -12.21 -14.76
N ILE A 44 -2.31 -12.26 -13.43
CA ILE A 44 -2.89 -11.24 -12.56
C ILE A 44 -1.72 -10.43 -11.97
N PRO A 45 -1.52 -9.17 -12.39
CA PRO A 45 -0.52 -8.31 -11.81
C PRO A 45 -0.80 -8.13 -10.32
N VAL A 46 0.23 -8.27 -9.47
CA VAL A 46 0.11 -8.07 -8.02
C VAL A 46 -0.34 -6.63 -7.71
N SER A 47 0.04 -5.66 -8.53
CA SER A 47 -0.44 -4.27 -8.46
C SER A 47 -1.95 -4.10 -8.68
N SER A 48 -2.62 -5.08 -9.30
CA SER A 48 -4.08 -5.08 -9.51
C SER A 48 -4.86 -5.73 -8.35
N ILE A 49 -4.16 -6.28 -7.35
CA ILE A 49 -4.78 -6.89 -6.17
C ILE A 49 -5.15 -5.79 -5.18
N ASN A 50 -6.46 -5.59 -5.01
CA ASN A 50 -6.99 -4.58 -4.11
C ASN A 50 -7.08 -5.07 -2.67
N ALA A 51 -7.34 -6.37 -2.47
CA ALA A 51 -7.38 -6.95 -1.14
C ALA A 51 -7.06 -8.45 -1.12
N VAL A 52 -6.42 -8.92 -0.04
CA VAL A 52 -6.22 -10.33 0.30
C VAL A 52 -6.81 -10.58 1.67
N ARG A 53 -7.78 -11.49 1.77
CA ARG A 53 -8.56 -11.75 2.99
C ARG A 53 -8.64 -13.22 3.33
N LEU A 54 -8.92 -13.51 4.59
CA LEU A 54 -9.33 -14.86 5.00
C LEU A 54 -10.65 -15.20 4.32
N GLY A 55 -10.62 -16.21 3.44
CA GLY A 55 -11.81 -16.68 2.75
C GLY A 55 -12.67 -17.53 3.68
N GLY A 56 -13.87 -17.03 4.00
CA GLY A 56 -14.89 -17.81 4.71
C GLY A 56 -15.87 -17.02 5.56
N ALA A 57 -16.95 -16.50 4.95
CA ALA A 57 -18.21 -16.21 5.66
C ALA A 57 -19.47 -16.12 4.78
N SER A 58 -19.48 -16.57 3.51
CA SER A 58 -20.72 -16.58 2.72
C SER A 58 -21.37 -17.96 2.72
N HIS A 59 -22.35 -18.13 3.63
CA HIS A 59 -23.45 -19.11 3.63
C HIS A 59 -23.33 -20.33 2.70
N ALA A 60 -22.77 -21.43 3.21
CA ALA A 60 -23.31 -22.79 3.07
C ALA A 60 -22.26 -23.82 3.48
N ARG A 61 -22.58 -24.55 4.55
CA ARG A 61 -21.97 -25.81 5.01
C ARG A 61 -20.59 -25.65 5.66
N LEU A 62 -20.66 -25.51 7.00
CA LEU A 62 -19.71 -26.14 7.91
C LEU A 62 -19.51 -27.58 7.43
N ASP A 63 -18.31 -27.89 6.95
CA ASP A 63 -17.61 -29.16 7.13
C ASP A 63 -16.50 -29.27 6.10
N THR A 64 -15.47 -28.45 6.28
CA THR A 64 -14.05 -28.84 6.18
C THR A 64 -13.20 -27.59 6.40
N ARG A 65 -12.34 -27.65 7.43
CA ARG A 65 -11.33 -26.65 7.76
C ARG A 65 -10.25 -26.59 6.67
N ALA A 66 -10.59 -26.08 5.50
CA ALA A 66 -9.64 -25.62 4.50
C ALA A 66 -9.85 -24.12 4.35
N SER A 67 -9.14 -23.37 5.18
CA SER A 67 -9.07 -21.91 5.12
C SER A 67 -8.88 -21.50 3.65
N ALA A 68 -9.81 -20.74 3.10
CA ALA A 68 -9.64 -20.18 1.78
C ALA A 68 -8.89 -18.85 1.90
N ILE A 69 -8.37 -18.35 0.78
CA ILE A 69 -7.79 -17.02 0.65
C ILE A 69 -8.60 -16.32 -0.44
N ASP A 70 -9.26 -15.23 -0.09
CA ASP A 70 -9.98 -14.42 -1.05
C ASP A 70 -9.02 -13.35 -1.58
N VAL A 71 -8.75 -13.37 -2.88
CA VAL A 71 -7.95 -12.38 -3.61
C VAL A 71 -8.88 -11.54 -4.45
N ILE A 72 -9.04 -10.28 -4.08
CA ILE A 72 -9.91 -9.31 -4.75
C ILE A 72 -9.06 -8.49 -5.69
N THR A 73 -9.38 -8.54 -6.97
CA THR A 73 -8.64 -7.87 -8.04
C THR A 73 -9.48 -6.76 -8.66
N ALA A 74 -8.83 -5.76 -9.26
CA ALA A 74 -9.50 -4.65 -9.94
C ALA A 74 -10.30 -5.08 -11.17
N HIS A 75 -9.82 -6.11 -11.90
CA HIS A 75 -10.37 -6.49 -13.21
C HIS A 75 -10.98 -7.90 -13.25
N ASN A 76 -10.51 -8.83 -12.41
CA ASN A 76 -10.90 -10.24 -12.46
C ASN A 76 -11.89 -10.63 -11.34
N GLY A 77 -12.35 -9.65 -10.56
CA GLY A 77 -13.26 -9.85 -9.43
C GLY A 77 -12.61 -10.57 -8.25
N THR A 78 -13.40 -11.31 -7.49
CA THR A 78 -12.96 -12.07 -6.31
C THR A 78 -12.61 -13.50 -6.70
N LEU A 79 -11.34 -13.85 -6.47
CA LEU A 79 -10.80 -15.20 -6.62
C LEU A 79 -10.68 -15.85 -5.25
N GLN A 80 -11.44 -16.90 -5.03
CA GLN A 80 -11.29 -17.70 -3.83
C GLN A 80 -10.32 -18.85 -4.10
N LEU A 81 -9.14 -18.77 -3.49
CA LEU A 81 -8.08 -19.77 -3.57
C LEU A 81 -8.20 -20.74 -2.39
N ARG A 82 -8.33 -22.03 -2.68
CA ARG A 82 -8.37 -23.10 -1.69
C ARG A 82 -7.25 -24.11 -1.98
N PRO A 83 -6.24 -24.22 -1.13
CA PRO A 83 -5.23 -25.26 -1.28
C PRO A 83 -5.83 -26.65 -1.20
N GLU A 84 -5.27 -27.58 -1.95
CA GLU A 84 -5.65 -29.00 -1.90
C GLU A 84 -5.30 -29.62 -0.54
N LEU A 85 -4.16 -29.22 0.02
CA LEU A 85 -3.70 -29.66 1.34
C LEU A 85 -3.82 -28.50 2.34
N ALA A 86 -4.43 -28.75 3.50
CA ALA A 86 -4.56 -27.75 4.55
C ALA A 86 -3.20 -27.20 5.02
N THR A 87 -2.14 -28.01 4.96
CA THR A 87 -0.75 -27.62 5.27
C THR A 87 -0.19 -26.58 4.30
N ASP A 88 -0.71 -26.52 3.07
CA ASP A 88 -0.23 -25.59 2.04
C ASP A 88 -0.85 -24.20 2.16
N TRP A 89 -1.93 -24.09 2.93
CA TRP A 89 -2.61 -22.82 3.15
C TRP A 89 -1.69 -21.76 3.76
N GLY A 90 -0.97 -22.11 4.83
CA GLY A 90 -0.09 -21.16 5.50
C GLY A 90 1.00 -20.63 4.56
N ALA A 91 1.62 -21.52 3.78
CA ALA A 91 2.65 -21.16 2.82
C ALA A 91 2.12 -20.24 1.71
N TRP A 92 0.93 -20.52 1.17
CA TRP A 92 0.30 -19.69 0.15
C TRP A 92 -0.15 -18.34 0.68
N ALA A 93 -0.80 -18.31 1.84
CA ALA A 93 -1.24 -17.08 2.47
C ALA A 93 -0.04 -16.19 2.81
N GLN A 94 1.02 -16.75 3.41
CA GLN A 94 2.25 -16.01 3.69
C GLN A 94 2.90 -15.47 2.42
N ALA A 95 3.04 -16.31 1.38
CA ALA A 95 3.67 -15.89 0.12
C ALA A 95 2.86 -14.80 -0.62
N LEU A 96 1.53 -14.87 -0.59
CA LEU A 96 0.67 -13.81 -1.15
C LEU A 96 0.83 -12.50 -0.37
N CYS A 97 0.81 -12.58 0.96
CA CYS A 97 0.93 -11.38 1.78
C CYS A 97 2.33 -10.76 1.74
N SER A 98 3.37 -11.52 1.36
CA SER A 98 4.72 -10.99 1.21
C SER A 98 4.99 -10.28 -0.12
N VAL A 99 4.12 -10.47 -1.13
CA VAL A 99 4.28 -9.82 -2.44
C VAL A 99 3.27 -8.69 -2.65
N VAL A 100 2.09 -8.80 -2.04
CA VAL A 100 1.05 -7.77 -2.10
C VAL A 100 1.39 -6.63 -1.11
N PRO A 101 1.11 -5.35 -1.44
CA PRO A 101 1.31 -4.24 -0.51
C PRO A 101 0.57 -4.44 0.83
N SER A 102 1.16 -4.04 1.96
CA SER A 102 0.61 -4.38 3.28
C SER A 102 -0.79 -3.78 3.50
N ARG A 103 -1.05 -2.58 2.96
CA ARG A 103 -2.39 -1.95 2.95
C ARG A 103 -3.50 -2.82 2.34
N CYS A 104 -3.16 -3.73 1.42
CA CYS A 104 -4.11 -4.62 0.76
C CYS A 104 -4.31 -5.94 1.52
N VAL A 105 -3.51 -6.23 2.54
CA VAL A 105 -3.62 -7.46 3.34
C VAL A 105 -4.58 -7.25 4.50
N ASP A 106 -5.49 -8.18 4.75
CA ASP A 106 -6.39 -8.15 5.91
C ASP A 106 -5.62 -8.14 7.24
N PRO A 107 -6.04 -7.35 8.25
CA PRO A 107 -5.36 -7.28 9.55
C PRO A 107 -5.16 -8.66 10.20
N ALA A 108 -6.14 -9.57 10.11
CA ALA A 108 -6.01 -10.90 10.71
C ALA A 108 -4.93 -11.75 10.04
N LEU A 109 -4.64 -11.51 8.76
CA LEU A 109 -3.51 -12.14 8.05
C LEU A 109 -2.19 -11.50 8.45
N ARG A 110 -2.13 -10.18 8.59
CA ARG A 110 -0.92 -9.46 9.04
C ARG A 110 -0.48 -9.94 10.43
N ASP A 111 -1.42 -9.96 11.37
CA ASP A 111 -1.18 -10.41 12.74
C ASP A 111 -0.71 -11.86 12.77
N ARG A 112 -1.38 -12.73 11.99
CA ARG A 112 -1.10 -14.16 11.97
C ARG A 112 0.29 -14.49 11.43
N PHE A 113 0.75 -13.77 10.41
CA PHE A 113 2.06 -14.00 9.81
C PHE A 113 3.15 -13.08 10.34
N GLN A 114 2.83 -12.24 11.33
CA GLN A 114 3.74 -11.22 11.88
C GLN A 114 4.40 -10.43 10.75
N LEU A 115 3.61 -10.09 9.72
CA LEU A 115 4.14 -9.35 8.60
C LEU A 115 4.64 -8.01 9.16
N PRO A 116 5.90 -7.64 8.91
CA PRO A 116 6.36 -6.33 9.31
C PRO A 116 5.41 -5.30 8.70
N ASP A 117 5.06 -4.27 9.47
CA ASP A 117 4.26 -3.17 8.96
C ASP A 117 5.17 -2.32 8.06
N VAL A 118 5.53 -2.89 6.91
CA VAL A 118 6.55 -2.36 6.00
C VAL A 118 6.13 -1.02 5.39
N ASP A 119 4.83 -0.68 5.48
CA ASP A 119 4.27 0.60 5.03
C ASP A 119 4.46 1.73 6.07
N HIS A 120 4.83 1.42 7.33
CA HIS A 120 5.11 2.40 8.38
C HIS A 120 6.48 2.17 9.02
N VAL A 121 7.48 2.83 8.45
CA VAL A 121 8.80 2.89 9.08
C VAL A 121 8.87 4.16 9.92
N ASP A 122 8.69 4.02 11.23
CA ASP A 122 8.97 5.10 12.16
C ASP A 122 10.49 5.34 12.19
N VAL A 123 10.88 6.53 11.71
CA VAL A 123 12.26 7.01 11.79
C VAL A 123 12.28 8.23 12.71
N SER A 124 12.84 8.06 13.91
CA SER A 124 13.14 9.20 14.78
C SER A 124 14.40 9.89 14.28
N LEU A 125 14.26 11.13 13.81
CA LEU A 125 15.35 11.94 13.28
C LEU A 125 15.40 13.27 14.01
N LEU A 126 16.61 13.81 14.13
CA LEU A 126 16.81 15.18 14.57
C LEU A 126 16.88 16.05 13.30
N LEU A 127 15.84 16.84 13.06
CA LEU A 127 15.84 17.90 12.05
C LEU A 127 16.21 19.21 12.72
N LEU A 128 16.99 20.05 12.03
CA LEU A 128 17.31 21.38 12.51
C LEU A 128 16.17 22.34 12.17
N ALA A 129 15.98 23.36 13.00
CA ALA A 129 14.88 24.32 12.83
C ALA A 129 15.05 25.18 11.56
N ASP A 130 16.29 25.38 11.12
CA ASP A 130 16.71 26.09 9.93
C ASP A 130 16.83 25.18 8.69
N ASP A 131 16.47 23.90 8.79
CA ASP A 131 16.34 23.04 7.61
C ASP A 131 15.13 23.49 6.77
N THR A 132 15.26 23.39 5.45
CA THR A 132 14.11 23.49 4.56
C THR A 132 13.29 22.20 4.59
N VAL A 133 12.02 22.29 4.15
CA VAL A 133 11.20 21.10 3.93
C VAL A 133 11.89 20.10 2.99
N GLY A 134 12.59 20.59 1.96
CA GLY A 134 13.37 19.77 1.05
C GLY A 134 14.49 19.01 1.75
N ASP A 135 15.30 19.70 2.56
CA ASP A 135 16.40 19.09 3.32
C ASP A 135 15.89 18.01 4.28
N ALA A 136 14.73 18.26 4.91
CA ALA A 136 14.08 17.31 5.79
C ALA A 136 13.58 16.06 5.07
N VAL A 137 12.91 16.22 3.91
CA VAL A 137 12.50 15.08 3.07
C VAL A 137 13.72 14.25 2.67
N ASP A 138 14.78 14.90 2.20
CA ASP A 138 15.99 14.23 1.72
C ASP A 138 16.69 13.49 2.86
N THR A 139 16.74 14.08 4.05
CA THR A 139 17.27 13.45 5.27
C THR A 139 16.44 12.23 5.69
N ILE A 140 15.10 12.33 5.68
CA ILE A 140 14.21 11.22 6.03
C ILE A 140 14.35 10.07 5.03
N VAL A 141 14.37 10.38 3.74
CA VAL A 141 14.50 9.40 2.65
C VAL A 141 15.89 8.75 2.69
N HIS A 142 16.95 9.53 2.92
CA HIS A 142 18.30 8.98 3.07
C HIS A 142 18.42 8.05 4.29
N ALA A 143 17.85 8.44 5.43
CA ALA A 143 17.81 7.60 6.63
C ALA A 143 16.99 6.32 6.41
N TYR A 144 15.91 6.40 5.64
CA TYR A 144 15.12 5.24 5.22
C TYR A 144 15.96 4.28 4.36
N HIS A 145 16.61 4.76 3.30
CA HIS A 145 17.45 3.93 2.42
C HIS A 145 18.68 3.34 3.10
N SER A 146 19.17 3.97 4.16
CA SER A 146 20.32 3.46 4.94
C SER A 146 19.96 2.26 5.82
N ARG A 147 18.69 1.85 5.93
CA ARG A 147 18.27 0.66 6.68
C ARG A 147 18.43 -0.61 5.85
N LEU A 148 18.93 -1.67 6.51
CA LEU A 148 19.33 -2.96 5.90
C LEU A 148 18.21 -3.70 5.13
N ASN A 149 16.94 -3.31 5.29
CA ASN A 149 15.75 -3.96 4.71
C ASN A 149 14.72 -2.95 4.17
N ALA A 150 15.13 -1.75 3.78
CA ALA A 150 14.19 -0.76 3.26
C ALA A 150 13.63 -1.21 1.89
N PRO A 151 12.30 -1.27 1.71
CA PRO A 151 11.68 -1.47 0.39
C PRO A 151 12.21 -0.50 -0.65
N LEU A 152 12.41 -0.98 -1.88
CA LEU A 152 12.65 -0.07 -3.01
C LEU A 152 11.39 0.81 -3.20
N ARG A 153 11.54 2.13 -3.00
CA ARG A 153 10.54 3.09 -3.47
C ARG A 153 10.69 3.24 -4.99
N THR A 154 9.58 3.08 -5.70
CA THR A 154 9.51 3.00 -7.17
C THR A 154 9.89 4.31 -7.86
N ASP A 155 9.77 5.44 -7.17
CA ASP A 155 10.09 6.77 -7.70
C ASP A 155 11.30 7.35 -6.95
N CYS A 156 12.45 7.39 -7.63
CA CYS A 156 13.71 7.90 -7.08
C CYS A 156 13.81 9.43 -7.08
N ASP A 157 12.84 10.15 -7.65
CA ASP A 157 12.89 11.60 -7.71
C ASP A 157 12.34 12.21 -6.41
N MET A 158 13.25 12.55 -5.50
CA MET A 158 12.96 13.15 -4.20
C MET A 158 12.21 14.48 -4.31
N SER A 159 12.28 15.16 -5.46
CA SER A 159 11.56 16.42 -5.69
C SER A 159 10.04 16.27 -5.71
N ASN A 160 9.52 15.06 -5.97
CA ASN A 160 8.08 14.76 -5.98
C ASN A 160 7.50 14.46 -4.60
N TYR A 161 8.32 14.51 -3.55
CA TYR A 161 7.90 14.22 -2.19
C TYR A 161 7.84 15.48 -1.32
N VAL A 162 6.83 15.51 -0.47
CA VAL A 162 6.57 16.57 0.51
C VAL A 162 6.28 15.94 1.88
N LEU A 163 6.29 16.76 2.93
CA LEU A 163 5.93 16.30 4.27
C LEU A 163 4.45 16.57 4.53
N CYS A 164 3.77 15.62 5.14
CA CYS A 164 2.44 15.81 5.68
C CYS A 164 2.49 15.57 7.19
N MET A 165 1.90 16.46 7.97
CA MET A 165 1.80 16.28 9.42
C MET A 165 0.84 15.14 9.73
N THR A 166 1.27 14.23 10.60
CA THR A 166 0.49 13.01 10.89
C THR A 166 -0.75 13.29 11.74
N ASP A 167 -0.78 14.41 12.45
CA ASP A 167 -1.77 14.74 13.47
C ASP A 167 -2.87 15.69 13.00
N ASN A 168 -2.66 16.46 11.92
CA ASN A 168 -3.59 17.50 11.51
C ASN A 168 -3.82 17.60 9.99
N ASP A 169 -3.38 16.62 9.19
CA ASP A 169 -3.60 16.54 7.74
C ASP A 169 -3.02 17.72 6.93
N VAL A 170 -2.26 18.63 7.57
CA VAL A 170 -1.60 19.79 6.94
C VAL A 170 -0.37 19.32 6.18
N SER A 171 -0.23 19.79 4.94
CA SER A 171 0.97 19.53 4.16
C SER A 171 1.99 20.67 4.26
N LEU A 172 3.25 20.29 4.24
CA LEU A 172 4.39 21.19 4.07
C LEU A 172 4.86 21.00 2.63
N ALA A 173 4.22 21.68 1.67
CA ALA A 173 4.46 21.44 0.25
C ALA A 173 5.61 22.30 -0.31
N ASN A 174 5.83 23.49 0.23
CA ASN A 174 6.94 24.34 -0.22
C ASN A 174 8.31 23.83 0.26
N ARG A 175 8.99 23.06 -0.61
CA ARG A 175 10.32 22.50 -0.35
C ARG A 175 11.41 23.53 -0.01
N GLN A 176 11.29 24.77 -0.47
CA GLN A 176 12.29 25.82 -0.23
C GLN A 176 12.05 26.59 1.07
N ARG A 177 10.91 26.34 1.74
CA ARG A 177 10.53 27.03 2.95
C ARG A 177 11.17 26.36 4.16
N LEU A 178 11.63 27.19 5.10
CA LEU A 178 12.21 26.75 6.36
C LEU A 178 11.14 26.12 7.26
N LEU A 179 11.45 24.98 7.88
CA LEU A 179 10.53 24.28 8.77
C LEU A 179 10.03 25.18 9.91
N CYS A 180 10.91 25.97 10.53
CA CYS A 180 10.55 26.88 11.61
C CYS A 180 9.57 28.00 11.24
N THR A 181 9.22 28.17 9.96
CA THR A 181 8.26 29.19 9.52
C THR A 181 6.82 28.69 9.46
N TYR A 182 6.60 27.39 9.67
CA TYR A 182 5.25 26.80 9.78
C TYR A 182 4.74 26.89 11.21
N GLU A 183 3.47 27.25 11.41
CA GLU A 183 2.92 27.53 12.73
C GLU A 183 2.97 26.29 13.63
N HIS A 184 2.61 25.13 13.09
CA HIS A 184 2.61 23.89 13.84
C HIS A 184 4.02 23.44 14.26
N VAL A 185 5.02 23.61 13.39
CA VAL A 185 6.42 23.30 13.74
C VAL A 185 6.89 24.19 14.90
N ARG A 186 6.55 25.48 14.86
CA ARG A 186 6.84 26.41 15.97
C ARG A 186 6.15 25.99 17.26
N TYR A 187 4.90 25.54 17.18
CA TYR A 187 4.17 25.01 18.32
C TYR A 187 4.87 23.78 18.93
N CYS A 188 5.25 22.79 18.11
CA CYS A 188 5.98 21.61 18.56
C CYS A 188 7.31 21.98 19.23
N MET A 189 8.07 22.91 18.64
CA MET A 189 9.32 23.40 19.24
C MET A 189 9.10 24.09 20.59
N ALA A 190 8.10 24.98 20.69
CA ALA A 190 7.82 25.73 21.91
C ALA A 190 7.27 24.84 23.03
N SER A 191 6.50 23.81 22.68
CA SER A 191 5.91 22.84 23.62
C SER A 191 6.81 21.64 23.93
N LEU A 192 8.00 21.57 23.32
CA LEU A 192 8.92 20.42 23.39
C LEU A 192 8.25 19.09 22.97
N GLN A 193 7.27 19.16 22.07
CA GLN A 193 6.62 17.97 21.51
C GLN A 193 7.33 17.52 20.24
N PRO A 194 7.44 16.19 20.01
CA PRO A 194 8.00 15.68 18.77
C PRO A 194 7.10 16.01 17.60
N LEU A 195 7.68 16.58 16.54
CA LEU A 195 7.00 16.75 15.26
C LEU A 195 6.82 15.37 14.60
N ARG A 196 5.59 15.03 14.23
CA ARG A 196 5.26 13.76 13.55
C ARG A 196 4.88 14.05 12.10
N VAL A 197 5.65 13.48 11.18
CA VAL A 197 5.48 13.72 9.74
C VAL A 197 5.52 12.42 8.95
N THR A 198 4.79 12.41 7.85
CA THR A 198 4.76 11.35 6.85
C THR A 198 5.27 11.90 5.52
N VAL A 199 6.24 11.21 4.90
CA VAL A 199 6.71 11.56 3.55
C VAL A 199 5.71 11.02 2.52
N THR A 200 5.06 11.93 1.78
CA THR A 200 4.01 11.61 0.79
C THR A 200 4.31 12.24 -0.56
N LEU A 201 3.68 11.72 -1.63
CA LEU A 201 3.78 12.30 -2.96
C LEU A 201 3.04 13.64 -3.02
N ALA A 202 3.65 14.61 -3.71
CA ALA A 202 3.11 15.92 -4.02
C ALA A 202 1.98 15.83 -5.06
N THR A 203 0.86 15.24 -4.67
CA THR A 203 -0.37 15.22 -5.48
C THR A 203 -1.13 16.53 -5.32
N ASP A 204 -1.95 16.92 -6.30
CA ASP A 204 -2.76 18.16 -6.26
C ASP A 204 -3.57 18.28 -4.96
N TYR A 205 -4.09 17.15 -4.45
CA TYR A 205 -4.81 17.08 -3.19
C TYR A 205 -3.96 17.44 -1.97
N VAL A 206 -2.71 16.95 -1.94
CA VAL A 206 -1.76 17.24 -0.85
C VAL A 206 -1.30 18.68 -0.95
N LEU A 207 -1.02 19.18 -2.15
CA LEU A 207 -0.61 20.56 -2.38
C LEU A 207 -1.70 21.55 -1.93
N ALA A 208 -2.97 21.26 -2.20
CA ALA A 208 -4.12 22.07 -1.79
C ALA A 208 -4.29 22.19 -0.26
N ARG A 209 -3.63 21.32 0.51
CA ARG A 209 -3.64 21.30 1.98
C ARG A 209 -2.40 21.96 2.60
N ASP A 210 -1.57 22.64 1.79
CA ASP A 210 -0.46 23.41 2.34
C ASP A 210 -1.05 24.54 3.18
N GLU A 211 -0.50 24.75 4.38
CA GLU A 211 -0.82 25.87 5.28
C GLU A 211 -0.80 27.24 4.56
N THR A 212 -0.13 27.32 3.41
CA THR A 212 0.01 28.49 2.56
C THR A 212 -0.44 28.31 1.12
N PHE A 213 -1.25 27.30 0.80
CA PHE A 213 -1.76 27.13 -0.57
C PHE A 213 -2.64 28.33 -0.97
N VAL A 214 -2.03 29.29 -1.67
CA VAL A 214 -2.72 30.24 -2.53
C VAL A 214 -2.91 29.51 -3.85
N ASP A 215 -4.16 29.21 -4.20
CA ASP A 215 -4.50 28.56 -5.46
C ASP A 215 -3.93 29.40 -6.62
N PRO A 216 -3.00 28.86 -7.43
CA PRO A 216 -2.44 29.60 -8.57
C PRO A 216 -3.48 29.90 -9.66
N TYR A 217 -4.68 29.31 -9.59
CA TYR A 217 -5.82 29.57 -10.48
C TYR A 217 -6.85 30.54 -9.87
N ASP A 218 -6.71 30.96 -8.62
CA ASP A 218 -7.58 31.94 -7.98
C ASP A 218 -7.09 33.38 -8.21
N ALA A 219 -6.72 33.67 -9.46
CA ALA A 219 -6.45 35.02 -9.96
C ALA A 219 -7.76 35.75 -10.33
N SER A 220 -8.83 35.52 -9.58
CA SER A 220 -10.10 36.23 -9.77
C SER A 220 -10.78 36.50 -8.44
N ILE A 221 -10.27 37.43 -7.64
CA ILE A 221 -11.01 38.43 -6.84
C ILE A 221 -9.94 39.37 -6.27
N TYR A 222 -9.49 40.35 -7.05
CA TYR A 222 -9.04 41.68 -6.60
C TYR A 222 -8.77 42.55 -7.85
N THR A 223 -9.78 42.69 -8.70
CA THR A 223 -9.88 43.81 -9.64
C THR A 223 -11.25 44.43 -9.50
N SER A 224 -11.38 45.27 -8.48
CA SER A 224 -12.37 46.35 -8.41
C SER A 224 -11.98 47.37 -7.34
N CYS A 225 -10.85 48.02 -7.56
CA CYS A 225 -10.68 49.42 -7.19
C CYS A 225 -10.37 50.21 -8.46
N GLN A 226 -11.41 50.70 -9.12
CA GLN A 226 -11.56 52.08 -9.59
C GLN A 226 -12.97 52.31 -10.13
#